data_AF-A0A2A9ETC5-F1
#
_entry.id   AF-A0A2A9ETC5-F1
#
_cell.length_a   1.000
_cell.length_b   1.000
_cell.length_c   1.000
_cell.angle_alpha   90.00
_cell.angle_beta   90.00
_cell.angle_gamma   90.00
#
_symmetry.space_group_name_H-M   'P 1'
#
loop_
_entity.id
_entity.type
_entity.pdbx_description
1 polymer ?
#
loop_
_entity_poly.entity_id
_entity_poly.type
_entity_poly.pdbx_seq_one_letter_code
_entity_poly.pdbx_strand_id
1 'polypeptide(L)'
;MSGGTRPPWWQLVVVLAVAGAAIAFVVTYAVGVVSDGAGTGDPADFYRAVGRELTDPGTWRVTAVGALVGAVVGGVLALLGRRSS
;
A
#
# COMPACT_ATOMS: atom_id res chain seq x y z
N MET A 1 1.01 0.44 35.51
CA MET A 1 0.66 1.64 34.72
C MET A 1 1.66 1.76 33.59
N SER A 2 1.32 1.25 32.41
CA SER A 2 2.15 1.40 31.20
C SER A 2 2.09 2.86 30.76
N GLY A 3 3.04 3.67 31.24
CA GLY A 3 3.29 5.03 30.77
C GLY A 3 3.79 4.99 29.33
N GLY A 4 2.90 4.70 28.38
CA GLY A 4 3.22 4.66 26.97
C GLY A 4 3.51 6.08 26.49
N THR A 5 4.78 6.39 26.28
CA THR A 5 5.20 7.56 25.51
C THR A 5 4.40 7.55 24.21
N ARG A 6 3.55 8.55 23.98
CA ARG A 6 2.77 8.61 22.73
C ARG A 6 3.78 8.63 21.56
N PRO A 7 3.66 7.72 20.58
CA PRO A 7 4.57 7.68 19.46
C PRO A 7 4.54 9.03 18.73
N PRO A 8 5.71 9.52 18.25
CA PRO A 8 5.78 10.81 17.58
C PRO A 8 4.92 10.83 16.31
N TRP A 9 4.33 11.98 16.00
CA TRP A 9 3.36 12.15 14.91
C TRP A 9 3.85 11.64 13.55
N TRP A 10 5.16 11.74 13.28
CA TRP A 10 5.75 11.28 12.02
C TRP A 10 5.69 9.75 11.88
N GLN A 11 5.71 8.99 12.99
CA GLN A 11 5.56 7.53 12.91
C GLN A 11 4.19 7.15 12.38
N LEU A 12 3.13 7.87 12.77
CA LEU A 12 1.78 7.63 12.27
C LEU A 12 1.67 7.92 10.76
N VAL A 13 2.32 8.98 10.28
CA VAL A 13 2.42 9.29 8.85
C VAL A 13 3.12 8.16 8.09
N VAL A 14 4.27 7.70 8.58
CA VAL A 14 5.05 6.63 7.94
C VAL A 14 4.26 5.32 7.93
N VAL A 15 3.65 4.94 9.05
CA VAL A 15 2.85 3.70 9.14
C VAL A 15 1.70 3.74 8.16
N LEU A 16 0.96 4.85 8.08
CA LEU A 16 -0.15 4.97 7.15
C LEU A 16 0.30 5.03 5.69
N ALA A 17 1.45 5.65 5.40
CA ALA A 17 2.06 5.61 4.07
C ALA A 17 2.40 4.17 3.67
N VAL A 18 3.07 3.41 4.55
CA VAL A 18 3.42 2.00 4.29
C VAL A 18 2.15 1.15 4.14
N ALA A 19 1.15 1.36 4.98
CA ALA A 19 -0.12 0.65 4.88
C ALA A 19 -0.85 0.96 3.56
N GLY A 20 -0.91 2.23 3.16
CA GLY A 20 -1.50 2.65 1.89
C GLY A 20 -0.77 2.06 0.68
N ALA A 21 0.57 2.04 0.72
CA ALA A 21 1.40 1.41 -0.30
C ALA A 21 1.12 -0.10 -0.41
N ALA A 22 1.10 -0.80 0.74
CA ALA A 22 0.88 -2.23 0.79
C ALA A 22 -0.51 -2.62 0.26
N ILE A 23 -1.56 -1.88 0.64
CA ILE A 23 -2.92 -2.12 0.15
C ILE A 23 -2.99 -1.92 -1.36
N ALA A 24 -2.48 -0.79 -1.86
CA ALA A 24 -2.44 -0.50 -3.29
C ALA A 24 -1.70 -1.59 -4.07
N PHE A 25 -0.52 -1.98 -3.61
CA PHE A 25 0.28 -3.05 -4.21
C PHE A 25 -0.49 -4.37 -4.27
N VAL A 26 -1.07 -4.83 -3.15
CA VAL A 26 -1.80 -6.10 -3.09
C VAL A 26 -3.02 -6.10 -4.02
N VAL A 27 -3.77 -5.00 -4.06
CA VAL A 27 -4.95 -4.89 -4.92
C VAL A 27 -4.55 -4.90 -6.39
N THR A 28 -3.59 -4.07 -6.79
CA THR A 28 -3.14 -4.02 -8.19
C THR A 28 -2.53 -5.34 -8.63
N TYR A 29 -1.70 -5.95 -7.77
CA TYR A 29 -1.11 -7.26 -8.02
C TYR A 29 -2.16 -8.35 -8.18
N ALA A 30 -3.14 -8.42 -7.28
CA ALA A 30 -4.21 -9.41 -7.37
C ALA A 30 -5.05 -9.22 -8.62
N VAL A 31 -5.37 -7.98 -8.99
CA VAL A 31 -6.11 -7.66 -10.21
C VAL A 31 -5.32 -8.09 -11.45
N GLY A 32 -4.03 -7.74 -11.54
CA GLY A 32 -3.17 -8.11 -12.68
C GLY A 32 -3.01 -9.62 -12.83
N VAL A 33 -2.78 -10.33 -11.72
CA VAL A 33 -2.67 -11.80 -11.74
C VAL A 33 -3.99 -12.48 -12.12
N VAL A 34 -5.13 -11.97 -11.65
CA VAL A 34 -6.44 -12.51 -12.01
C VAL A 34 -6.79 -12.18 -13.47
N SER A 35 -6.51 -10.97 -13.96
CA SER A 35 -6.79 -10.61 -15.35
C SER A 35 -5.92 -11.36 -16.35
N ASP A 36 -4.65 -11.56 -16.02
CA ASP A 36 -3.67 -12.15 -16.94
C ASP A 36 -3.56 -13.68 -16.79
N GLY A 37 -3.96 -14.23 -15.63
CA GLY A 37 -3.90 -15.66 -15.35
C GLY A 37 -5.25 -16.40 -15.43
N ALA A 38 -6.40 -15.71 -15.40
CA ALA A 38 -7.69 -16.37 -15.48
C ALA A 38 -8.02 -16.82 -16.92
N GLY A 39 -8.01 -18.13 -17.14
CA GLY A 39 -8.63 -18.75 -18.33
C GLY A 39 -7.69 -19.43 -19.31
N THR A 40 -6.37 -19.44 -19.09
CA THR A 40 -5.41 -20.05 -20.03
C THR A 40 -5.20 -21.55 -19.84
N GLY A 41 -5.51 -22.09 -18.66
CA GLY A 41 -5.37 -23.52 -18.35
C GLY A 41 -3.93 -24.01 -18.12
N ASP A 42 -2.93 -23.14 -18.29
CA ASP A 42 -1.51 -23.44 -18.05
C ASP A 42 -1.05 -22.86 -16.69
N PRO A 43 -0.60 -23.68 -15.73
CA PRO A 43 -0.07 -23.20 -14.45
C PRO A 43 1.20 -22.33 -14.59
N ALA A 44 1.93 -22.39 -15.70
CA ALA A 44 3.09 -21.53 -15.95
C ALA A 44 2.70 -20.06 -16.19
N ASP A 45 1.48 -19.79 -16.65
CA ASP A 45 1.01 -18.43 -16.92
C ASP A 45 0.81 -17.64 -15.63
N PHE A 46 0.44 -18.30 -14.54
CA PHE A 46 0.41 -17.68 -13.22
C PHE A 46 1.78 -17.12 -12.84
N TYR A 47 2.84 -17.92 -12.93
CA TYR A 47 4.20 -17.47 -12.59
C TYR A 47 4.70 -16.36 -13.53
N ARG A 48 4.34 -16.40 -14.82
CA ARG A 48 4.64 -15.30 -15.76
C ARG A 48 3.89 -14.03 -15.43
N ALA A 49 2.60 -14.12 -15.09
CA ALA A 49 1.79 -12.97 -14.68
C ALA A 49 2.36 -12.32 -13.42
N VAL A 50 2.76 -13.13 -12.43
CA VAL A 50 3.46 -12.66 -11.22
C VAL A 50 4.74 -11.89 -11.58
N GLY A 51 5.60 -12.47 -12.42
CA GLY A 51 6.86 -11.82 -12.81
C GLY A 51 6.65 -10.52 -13.58
N ARG A 52 5.62 -10.45 -14.43
CA ARG A 52 5.25 -9.26 -15.19
C ARG A 52 4.76 -8.15 -14.26
N GLU A 53 3.84 -8.47 -13.37
CA GLU A 53 3.23 -7.49 -12.46
C GLU A 53 4.26 -6.93 -11.46
N LEU A 54 5.22 -7.75 -11.01
CA LEU A 54 6.32 -7.29 -10.16
C LEU A 54 7.30 -6.36 -10.87
N THR A 55 7.36 -6.40 -12.20
CA THR A 55 8.26 -5.57 -13.02
C THR A 55 7.54 -4.45 -13.76
N ASP A 56 6.21 -4.40 -13.69
CA ASP A 56 5.42 -3.39 -14.39
C ASP A 56 5.56 -2.02 -13.70
N PRO A 57 6.02 -0.97 -14.43
CA PRO A 57 6.07 0.39 -13.90
C PRO A 57 4.70 0.91 -13.45
N GLY A 58 3.59 0.41 -14.02
CA GLY A 58 2.23 0.76 -13.61
C GLY A 58 1.94 0.37 -12.17
N THR A 59 2.20 -0.87 -11.78
CA THR A 59 2.03 -1.41 -10.42
C THR A 59 2.78 -0.58 -9.38
N TRP A 60 4.03 -0.21 -9.69
CA TRP A 60 4.86 0.62 -8.80
C TRP A 60 4.39 2.08 -8.71
N ARG A 61 3.85 2.64 -9.80
CA ARG A 61 3.21 3.97 -9.76
C ARG A 61 1.97 3.97 -8.87
N VAL A 62 1.11 2.96 -8.98
CA VAL A 62 -0.09 2.83 -8.13
C VAL A 62 0.31 2.66 -6.66
N THR A 63 1.32 1.84 -6.39
CA THR A 63 1.90 1.67 -5.05
C THR A 63 2.40 2.99 -4.46
N ALA A 64 3.15 3.78 -5.25
CA ALA A 64 3.65 5.08 -4.82
C ALA A 64 2.50 6.08 -4.55
N VAL A 65 1.45 6.08 -5.37
CA VAL A 65 0.24 6.89 -5.12
C VAL A 65 -0.46 6.44 -3.84
N GLY A 66 -0.60 5.14 -3.61
CA GLY A 66 -1.16 4.60 -2.37
C GLY A 66 -0.35 5.04 -1.13
N ALA A 67 0.98 5.06 -1.25
CA ALA A 67 1.86 5.57 -0.21
C ALA A 67 1.61 7.05 0.09
N LEU A 68 1.49 7.88 -0.95
CA LEU A 68 1.21 9.31 -0.82
C LEU A 68 -0.14 9.56 -0.16
N VAL A 69 -1.18 8.83 -0.56
CA VAL A 69 -2.52 8.94 0.06
C VAL A 69 -2.44 8.58 1.54
N GLY A 70 -1.76 7.48 1.89
CA GLY A 70 -1.55 7.08 3.28
C GLY A 70 -0.82 8.14 4.10
N ALA A 71 0.24 8.74 3.54
CA ALA A 71 0.98 9.83 4.18
C ALA A 71 0.11 11.07 4.42
N VAL A 72 -0.70 11.47 3.43
CA VAL A 72 -1.61 12.62 3.55
C VAL A 72 -2.65 12.37 4.65
N VAL A 73 -3.28 11.19 4.67
CA VAL A 73 -4.25 10.82 5.71
C VAL A 73 -3.60 10.85 7.09
N GLY A 74 -2.40 10.28 7.23
CA GLY A 74 -1.67 10.32 8.50
C GLY A 74 -1.30 11.73 8.94
N GLY A 75 -0.91 12.60 8.01
CA GLY A 75 -0.63 14.01 8.29
C GLY A 75 -1.87 14.76 8.77
N VAL A 76 -3.02 14.53 8.14
CA VAL A 76 -4.31 15.11 8.55
C VAL A 76 -4.72 14.62 9.94
N LEU A 77 -4.65 13.32 10.20
CA LEU A 77 -4.98 12.76 11.52
C LEU A 77 -4.07 13.29 12.62
N ALA A 78 -2.77 13.40 12.35
CA ALA A 78 -1.82 14.01 13.27
C ALA A 78 -2.16 15.48 13.56
N LEU A 79 -2.54 16.25 12.53
CA LEU A 79 -2.95 17.65 12.68
C LEU A 79 -4.21 17.78 13.55
N LEU A 80 -5.22 16.93 13.29
CA LEU A 80 -6.47 16.91 14.06
C LEU A 80 -6.23 16.56 15.52
N GLY A 81 -5.41 15.53 15.80
CA GLY A 81 -5.07 15.13 17.16
C GLY A 81 -4.30 16.21 17.95
N ARG A 82 -3.52 17.05 17.26
CA ARG A 82 -2.85 18.21 17.88
C ARG A 82 -3.80 19.37 18.20
N ARG A 83 -4.89 19.55 17.45
CA ARG A 83 -5.88 20.61 17.70
C ARG A 83 -6.84 20.29 18.86
N SER A 84 -7.01 19.01 19.16
CA SER A 84 -7.90 18.53 20.22
C SER A 84 -7.22 18.33 21.59
N SER A 85 -5.91 18.63 21.68
CA SER A 85 -5.12 18.56 22.93
C SER A 85 -4.85 19.97 23.43
#